data_AF-A0AAV1VKL7-F1
#
_entry.id   AF-A0AAV1VKL7-F1
#
_cell.length_a   1.000
_cell.length_b   1.000
_cell.length_c   1.000
_cell.angle_alpha   90.00
_cell.angle_beta   90.00
_cell.angle_gamma   90.00
#
_symmetry.space_group_name_H-M   'P 1'
#
loop_
_entity.id
_entity.type
_entity.pdbx_description
1 polymer ?
#
loop_
_entity_poly.entity_id
_entity_poly.type
_entity_poly.pdbx_seq_one_letter_code
_entity_poly.pdbx_strand_id
1 'polypeptide(L)'
;MQQPKSQPKPAAQVAAKVFFYLTLPLTYLSQRQNYWTPVDSHVLLGAASTAFVPHVDAPVACGVGAVVNRCDEYACPTNQYKRHHIQQLQLPTVDHF
;
A
#
# COMPACT_ATOMS: atom_id res chain seq x y z
N MET A 1 4.51 -25.02 12.02
CA MET A 1 5.63 -24.19 12.52
C MET A 1 5.19 -22.73 12.50
N GLN A 2 4.80 -22.17 13.65
CA GLN A 2 4.60 -20.72 13.76
C GLN A 2 5.97 -20.03 13.69
N GLN A 3 6.12 -19.09 12.77
CA GLN A 3 7.27 -18.18 12.72
C GLN A 3 7.31 -17.37 14.04
N PRO A 4 8.46 -17.27 14.72
CA PRO A 4 8.59 -16.42 15.91
C PRO A 4 8.33 -14.97 15.52
N LYS A 5 7.41 -14.32 16.22
CA LYS A 5 7.00 -12.92 16.00
C LYS A 5 8.13 -12.00 16.49
N SER A 6 9.21 -11.88 15.72
CA SER A 6 10.28 -10.93 16.01
C SER A 6 9.71 -9.53 15.82
N GLN A 7 9.49 -8.81 16.91
CA GLN A 7 9.16 -7.39 16.82
C GLN A 7 10.30 -6.67 16.09
N PRO A 8 10.01 -5.92 15.02
CA PRO A 8 11.04 -5.15 14.33
C PRO A 8 11.61 -4.13 15.31
N LYS A 9 12.94 -4.05 15.38
CA LYS A 9 13.63 -3.10 16.27
C LYS A 9 13.25 -1.68 15.85
N PRO A 10 13.13 -0.71 16.77
CA PRO A 10 12.71 0.66 16.43
C PRO A 10 13.54 1.31 15.30
N ALA A 11 14.82 0.96 15.20
CA ALA A 11 15.70 1.43 14.12
C ALA A 11 15.29 0.93 12.73
N ALA A 12 14.77 -0.31 12.63
CA ALA A 12 14.32 -0.89 11.36
C ALA A 12 13.06 -0.20 10.83
N GLN A 13 12.12 0.14 11.71
CA GLN A 13 10.91 0.90 11.34
C GLN A 13 11.27 2.29 10.79
N VAL A 14 12.20 2.98 11.45
CA VAL A 14 12.67 4.29 10.99
C VAL A 14 13.37 4.17 9.64
N ALA A 15 14.26 3.19 9.47
CA ALA A 15 14.93 2.95 8.21
C ALA A 15 13.92 2.64 7.08
N ALA A 16 12.98 1.73 7.30
CA ALA A 16 11.94 1.38 6.34
C ALA A 16 11.12 2.60 5.91
N LYS A 17 10.75 3.47 6.87
CA LYS A 17 10.02 4.70 6.57
C LYS A 17 10.83 5.68 5.74
N VAL A 18 12.11 5.88 6.06
CA VAL A 18 12.99 6.76 5.27
C VAL A 18 13.16 6.21 3.85
N PHE A 19 13.44 4.91 3.71
CA PHE A 19 13.59 4.27 2.41
C PHE A 19 12.31 4.37 1.59
N PHE A 20 11.14 4.13 2.17
CA PHE A 20 9.86 4.22 1.47
C PHE A 20 9.62 5.59 0.84
N TYR A 21 9.75 6.67 1.62
CA TYR A 21 9.50 8.01 1.07
C TYR A 21 10.57 8.43 0.05
N LEU A 22 11.81 7.95 0.22
CA LEU A 22 12.88 8.19 -0.75
C LEU A 22 12.65 7.46 -2.07
N THR A 23 12.16 6.22 -2.02
CA THR A 23 11.98 5.37 -3.21
C THR A 23 10.60 5.54 -3.85
N LEU A 24 9.60 6.09 -3.15
CA LEU A 24 8.25 6.33 -3.68
C LEU A 24 8.20 6.99 -5.08
N PRO A 25 8.96 8.07 -5.38
CA PRO A 25 8.96 8.64 -6.73
C PRO A 25 9.54 7.69 -7.77
N LEU A 26 10.57 6.92 -7.44
CA LEU A 26 11.17 5.92 -8.32
C LEU A 26 10.18 4.77 -8.58
N THR A 27 9.52 4.28 -7.52
CA THR A 27 8.48 3.25 -7.60
C THR A 27 7.33 3.70 -8.48
N TYR A 28 6.86 4.94 -8.31
CA TYR A 28 5.82 5.50 -9.15
C TYR A 28 6.24 5.54 -10.63
N LEU A 29 7.43 6.05 -10.93
CA LEU A 29 7.92 6.11 -12.31
C LEU A 29 8.08 4.72 -12.94
N SER A 30 8.56 3.74 -12.15
CA SER A 30 8.71 2.35 -12.59
C SER A 30 7.36 1.68 -12.87
N GLN A 31 6.34 1.98 -12.06
CA GLN A 31 5.02 1.35 -12.16
C GLN A 31 3.96 2.19 -12.89
N ARG A 32 4.35 3.32 -13.50
CA ARG A 32 3.42 4.27 -14.13
C ARG A 32 2.51 3.66 -15.20
N GLN A 33 2.98 2.61 -15.88
CA GLN A 33 2.25 1.93 -16.95
C GLN A 33 1.32 0.83 -16.43
N ASN A 34 1.64 0.21 -15.30
CA ASN A 34 0.89 -0.92 -14.77
C ASN A 34 0.90 -0.90 -13.23
N TYR A 35 0.18 0.05 -12.65
CA TYR A 35 0.18 0.30 -11.20
C TYR A 35 -0.60 -0.77 -10.41
N TRP A 36 -1.54 -1.43 -11.08
CA TRP A 36 -2.39 -2.49 -10.54
C TRP A 36 -2.46 -3.64 -11.53
N THR A 37 -2.24 -4.85 -11.05
CA THR A 37 -2.38 -6.08 -11.81
C THR A 37 -3.51 -6.92 -11.23
N PRO A 38 -4.49 -7.36 -12.04
CA PRO A 38 -5.49 -8.31 -11.60
C PRO A 38 -4.84 -9.67 -11.35
N VAL A 39 -4.97 -10.18 -10.13
CA VAL A 39 -4.48 -11.52 -9.75
C VAL A 39 -5.62 -12.53 -9.81
N ASP A 40 -6.84 -12.07 -9.52
CA ASP A 40 -8.07 -12.85 -9.59
C ASP A 40 -9.25 -11.91 -9.89
N SER A 41 -10.42 -12.49 -10.17
CA SER A 41 -11.68 -11.78 -10.45
C SER A 41 -12.09 -10.80 -9.33
N HIS A 42 -11.62 -11.02 -8.10
CA HIS A 42 -11.90 -10.18 -6.94
C HIS A 42 -10.67 -9.49 -6.34
N VAL A 43 -9.47 -9.67 -6.93
CA VAL A 43 -8.22 -9.22 -6.32
C VAL A 43 -7.37 -8.45 -7.32
N LEU A 44 -7.17 -7.16 -7.01
CA LEU A 44 -6.16 -6.32 -7.64
C LEU A 44 -4.96 -6.21 -6.70
N LEU A 45 -3.77 -6.47 -7.22
CA LEU A 45 -2.51 -6.30 -6.50
C LEU A 45 -1.71 -5.17 -7.15
N GLY A 46 -1.13 -4.28 -6.36
CA GLY A 46 -0.35 -3.17 -6.90
C GLY A 46 0.46 -2.42 -5.85
N ALA A 47 0.94 -1.25 -6.26
CA ALA A 47 1.75 -0.39 -5.42
C ALA A 47 0.91 0.44 -4.43
N ALA A 48 1.59 1.04 -3.45
CA ALA A 48 0.95 1.85 -2.42
C ALA A 48 0.33 3.13 -3.02
N SER A 49 -1.01 3.20 -3.08
CA SER A 49 -1.73 4.33 -3.64
C SER A 49 -1.34 5.64 -2.96
N THR A 50 -1.12 6.70 -3.73
CA THR A 50 -0.76 8.02 -3.22
C THR A 50 -1.92 8.99 -3.40
N ALA A 51 -2.05 9.98 -2.51
CA ALA A 51 -3.09 11.00 -2.62
C ALA A 51 -2.87 11.99 -3.80
N PHE A 52 -1.63 12.08 -4.30
CA PHE A 52 -1.20 13.06 -5.29
C PHE A 52 -1.55 12.67 -6.74
N VAL A 53 -1.98 11.43 -6.96
CA VAL A 53 -2.31 10.88 -8.27
C VAL A 53 -3.70 10.22 -8.15
N PRO A 54 -4.57 10.23 -9.18
CA PRO A 54 -5.88 9.59 -9.14
C PRO A 54 -5.80 8.05 -9.18
N HIS A 55 -4.95 7.45 -8.35
CA HIS A 55 -4.79 6.00 -8.24
C HIS A 55 -5.94 5.29 -7.54
N VAL A 56 -6.80 6.03 -6.83
CA VAL A 56 -7.97 5.48 -6.14
C VAL A 56 -9.16 5.35 -7.08
N ASP A 57 -9.29 6.25 -8.07
CA ASP A 57 -10.45 6.28 -8.97
C ASP A 57 -10.52 5.04 -9.88
N ALA A 58 -9.38 4.55 -10.35
CA ALA A 58 -9.33 3.37 -11.22
C ALA A 58 -9.81 2.08 -10.49
N PRO A 59 -9.29 1.71 -9.30
CA PRO A 59 -9.85 0.63 -8.50
C PRO A 59 -11.34 0.81 -8.17
N VAL A 60 -11.77 2.03 -7.85
CA VAL A 60 -13.20 2.31 -7.59
C VAL A 60 -14.05 2.02 -8.83
N ALA A 61 -13.60 2.44 -10.02
CA ALA A 61 -14.28 2.15 -11.28
C ALA A 61 -14.33 0.63 -11.59
N CYS A 62 -13.34 -0.13 -11.10
CA CYS A 62 -13.35 -1.60 -11.14
C CYS A 62 -14.24 -2.24 -10.07
N GLY A 63 -14.93 -1.47 -9.22
CA GLY A 63 -15.82 -1.97 -8.17
C GLY A 63 -15.10 -2.35 -6.87
N VAL A 64 -13.87 -1.90 -6.65
CA VAL A 64 -13.15 -2.17 -5.40
C VAL A 64 -13.81 -1.43 -4.24
N GLY A 65 -14.33 -2.19 -3.28
CA GLY A 65 -14.92 -1.67 -2.03
C GLY A 65 -14.02 -1.79 -0.80
N ALA A 66 -12.87 -2.47 -0.90
CA ALA A 66 -11.96 -2.68 0.22
C ALA A 66 -10.50 -2.73 -0.21
N VAL A 67 -9.60 -2.27 0.66
CA VAL A 67 -8.15 -2.27 0.46
C VAL A 67 -7.47 -2.91 1.67
N VAL A 68 -6.53 -3.81 1.40
CA VAL A 68 -5.63 -4.37 2.42
C VAL A 68 -4.28 -3.67 2.30
N ASN A 69 -3.93 -2.88 3.31
CA ASN A 69 -2.65 -2.21 3.39
C ASN A 69 -1.69 -3.01 4.28
N ARG A 70 -0.54 -3.41 3.73
CA ARG A 70 0.52 -4.09 4.49
C ARG A 70 1.66 -3.17 4.94
N CYS A 71 1.70 -1.92 4.48
CA CYS A 71 2.74 -0.97 4.85
C CYS A 71 2.62 -0.57 6.33
N ASP A 72 3.74 -0.61 7.05
CA ASP A 72 3.86 -0.04 8.41
C ASP A 72 4.12 1.48 8.33
N GLU A 73 4.90 1.87 7.34
CA GLU A 73 5.42 3.21 7.12
C GLU A 73 4.41 4.22 6.56
N TYR A 74 3.38 3.71 5.88
CA TYR A 74 2.42 4.50 5.13
C TYR A 74 0.99 3.97 5.27
N ALA A 75 0.07 4.88 5.60
CA ALA A 75 -1.31 4.54 5.94
C ALA A 75 -2.29 4.57 4.75
N CYS A 76 -1.81 4.76 3.52
CA CYS A 76 -2.66 4.99 2.32
C CYS A 76 -3.49 6.29 2.39
N PRO A 77 -4.10 6.75 1.27
CA PRO A 77 -4.90 7.98 1.23
C PRO A 77 -6.28 7.77 1.87
N THR A 78 -6.29 7.65 3.20
CA THR A 78 -7.51 7.36 4.01
C THR A 78 -8.67 8.33 3.74
N ASN A 79 -8.40 9.61 3.49
CA ASN A 79 -9.44 10.59 3.16
C ASN A 79 -10.12 10.31 1.82
N GLN A 80 -9.39 9.84 0.81
CA GLN A 80 -9.98 9.46 -0.48
C GLN A 80 -10.79 8.18 -0.32
N TYR A 81 -10.25 7.18 0.37
CA TYR A 81 -11.00 5.95 0.65
C TYR A 81 -12.33 6.21 1.37
N LYS A 82 -12.33 7.10 2.37
CA LYS A 82 -13.57 7.52 3.05
C LYS A 82 -14.60 8.14 2.10
N ARG A 83 -14.16 8.98 1.15
CA ARG A 83 -15.05 9.61 0.15
C ARG A 83 -15.68 8.59 -0.79
N HIS A 84 -14.96 7.52 -1.12
CA HIS A 84 -15.42 6.46 -2.00
C HIS A 84 -16.03 5.27 -1.24
N HIS A 85 -16.25 5.39 0.08
CA HIS A 85 -16.74 4.31 0.93
C HIS A 85 -15.89 3.03 0.89
N ILE A 86 -14.59 3.15 0.59
CA ILE A 86 -13.64 2.04 0.62
C ILE A 86 -13.28 1.72 2.07
N GLN A 87 -13.42 0.45 2.44
CA GLN A 87 -12.95 -0.05 3.74
C GLN A 87 -11.46 -0.38 3.69
N GLN A 88 -10.69 0.06 4.68
CA GLN A 88 -9.26 -0.26 4.77
C GLN A 88 -9.00 -1.21 5.93
N LEU A 89 -8.31 -2.31 5.64
CA LEU A 89 -7.70 -3.19 6.62
C LEU A 89 -6.19 -2.95 6.62
N GLN A 90 -5.61 -2.54 7.75
CA GLN A 90 -4.16 -2.39 7.89
C GLN A 90 -3.55 -3.58 8.64
N LEU A 91 -2.61 -4.26 7.99
CA LEU A 91 -1.86 -5.40 8.51
C LEU A 91 -0.36 -5.07 8.41
N PRO A 92 0.17 -4.21 9.32
CA PRO A 92 1.49 -3.62 9.16
C PRO A 92 2.59 -4.67 9.19
N THR A 93 3.44 -4.62 8.18
CA THR A 93 4.66 -5.41 8.03
C THR A 93 5.80 -4.43 7.78
N VAL A 94 6.87 -4.55 8.57
CA VAL A 94 8.08 -3.76 8.32
C VAL A 94 8.78 -4.32 7.10
N ASP A 95 9.01 -3.43 6.14
CA ASP A 95 9.63 -3.78 4.88
C ASP A 95 11.16 -3.95 5.05
N HIS A 96 11.74 -4.98 4.44
CA HIS A 96 13.19 -5.23 4.33
C HIS A 96 14.04 -5.49 5.63
N PHE A 97 13.46 -5.79 6.80
CA PHE A 97 14.25 -6.00 8.05
C PHE A 97 13.86 -7.21 8.91
#